data_AF-A0A2S6U1K7-F1
#
_entry.id   AF-A0A2S6U1K7-F1
#
_cell.length_a   1.000
_cell.length_b   1.000
_cell.length_c   1.000
_cell.angle_alpha   90.00
_cell.angle_beta   90.00
_cell.angle_gamma   90.00
#
_symmetry.space_group_name_H-M   'P 1'
#
loop_
_entity.id
_entity.type
_entity.pdbx_description
1 polymer ?
#
loop_
_entity_poly.entity_id
_entity_poly.type
_entity_poly.pdbx_seq_one_letter_code
_entity_poly.pdbx_strand_id
1 'polypeptide(L)'
;NEGAQETGLGNLETIAGSMRRMGLVNYLHQSHRTAIGLVLGPEHAHEIAKDGFSRQDVQQYLFDHARMPVRDLDSRSYWNFRQWPEEYEADNPDFMVPIVYAPEDFVIIVAGGDGRHSAWLSSWYMTQCATQKIEF
;
A
#
# COMPACT_ATOMS: atom_id res chain seq x y z
N ASN A 1 1.09 -19.25 21.16
CA ASN A 1 0.67 -18.11 20.32
C ASN A 1 1.83 -17.13 20.29
N GLU A 2 2.37 -16.83 19.11
CA GLU A 2 3.60 -16.02 18.98
C GLU A 2 3.33 -14.52 18.82
N GLY A 3 2.10 -14.13 18.46
CA GLY A 3 1.71 -12.74 18.26
C GLY A 3 0.98 -12.13 19.46
N ALA A 4 1.14 -10.82 19.66
CA ALA A 4 0.33 -10.03 20.59
C ALA A 4 -0.86 -9.32 19.90
N GLN A 5 -0.87 -9.28 18.56
CA GLN A 5 -1.92 -8.71 17.72
C GLN A 5 -2.50 -9.83 16.84
N GLU A 6 -3.79 -10.10 17.00
CA GLU A 6 -4.49 -11.27 16.42
C GLU A 6 -5.79 -10.90 15.70
N THR A 7 -6.03 -9.59 15.51
CA THR A 7 -7.20 -9.11 14.75
C THR A 7 -6.79 -8.76 13.33
N GLY A 8 -7.71 -8.99 12.39
CA GLY A 8 -7.60 -8.54 11.02
C GLY A 8 -7.38 -7.03 10.91
N LEU A 9 -8.14 -6.24 11.67
CA LEU A 9 -7.96 -4.78 11.71
C LEU A 9 -6.56 -4.40 12.19
N GLY A 10 -6.07 -4.99 13.28
CA GLY A 10 -4.74 -4.68 13.81
C GLY A 10 -3.60 -5.11 12.87
N ASN A 11 -3.79 -6.17 12.09
CA ASN A 11 -2.87 -6.53 11.00
C ASN A 11 -2.87 -5.44 9.92
N LEU A 12 -4.03 -4.93 9.51
CA LEU A 12 -4.14 -3.85 8.53
C LEU A 12 -3.53 -2.53 9.04
N GLU A 13 -3.75 -2.18 10.30
CA GLU A 13 -3.14 -1.02 10.97
C GLU A 13 -1.62 -1.12 10.93
N THR A 14 -1.08 -2.30 11.26
CA THR A 14 0.37 -2.57 11.25
C THR A 14 0.95 -2.47 9.84
N ILE A 15 0.28 -3.06 8.86
CA ILE A 15 0.70 -3.01 7.45
C ILE A 15 0.68 -1.56 6.94
N ALA A 16 -0.42 -0.84 7.13
CA ALA A 16 -0.56 0.55 6.70
C ALA A 16 0.46 1.46 7.40
N GLY A 17 0.66 1.29 8.71
CA GLY A 17 1.69 2.00 9.47
C GLY A 17 3.08 1.75 8.91
N SER A 18 3.37 0.51 8.50
CA SER A 18 4.64 0.17 7.85
C SER A 18 4.79 0.81 6.46
N MET A 19 3.71 1.17 5.75
CA MET A 19 3.75 1.78 4.41
C MET A 19 4.07 3.27 4.42
N ARG A 20 3.85 3.95 5.55
CA ARG A 20 4.10 5.39 5.74
C ARG A 20 5.59 5.69 5.90
N ARG A 21 6.35 5.58 4.81
CA ARG A 21 7.79 5.82 4.78
C ARG A 21 8.20 6.78 3.68
N MET A 22 9.27 7.51 3.94
CA MET A 22 9.95 8.34 2.96
C MET A 22 10.76 7.51 1.96
N GLY A 23 11.07 8.08 0.80
CA GLY A 23 11.92 7.46 -0.22
C GLY A 23 11.18 6.61 -1.27
N LEU A 24 9.85 6.55 -1.20
CA LEU A 24 9.03 5.80 -2.15
C LEU A 24 8.58 6.70 -3.29
N VAL A 25 8.78 6.25 -4.53
CA VAL A 25 8.37 7.01 -5.72
C VAL A 25 6.86 7.03 -5.90
N ASN A 26 6.14 6.05 -5.35
CA ASN A 26 4.69 5.92 -5.51
C ASN A 26 3.93 7.16 -5.01
N TYR A 27 4.35 7.76 -3.90
CA TYR A 27 3.74 9.00 -3.42
C TYR A 27 3.83 10.14 -4.44
N LEU A 28 4.89 10.18 -5.26
CA LEU A 28 5.18 11.28 -6.17
C LEU A 28 4.71 11.02 -7.61
N HIS A 29 4.52 9.76 -8.02
CA HIS A 29 4.25 9.38 -9.42
C HIS A 29 2.88 8.75 -9.60
N GLN A 30 1.85 9.44 -9.13
CA GLN A 30 0.48 8.97 -9.04
C GLN A 30 -0.15 8.70 -10.41
N SER A 31 0.08 9.59 -11.39
CA SER A 31 -0.54 9.47 -12.73
C SER A 31 -0.17 8.19 -13.48
N HIS A 32 0.93 7.54 -13.11
CA HIS A 32 1.39 6.30 -13.73
C HIS A 32 0.69 5.05 -13.21
N ARG A 33 -0.22 5.17 -12.23
CA ARG A 33 -0.93 4.02 -11.62
C ARG A 33 0.05 2.94 -11.15
N THR A 34 1.14 3.36 -10.53
CA THR A 34 2.23 2.46 -10.16
C THR A 34 1.82 1.61 -8.96
N ALA A 35 1.82 0.30 -9.14
CA ALA A 35 1.20 -0.64 -8.20
C ALA A 35 2.07 -0.93 -6.95
N ILE A 36 1.45 -1.35 -5.86
CA ILE A 36 2.15 -1.93 -4.70
C ILE A 36 1.79 -3.40 -4.58
N GLY A 37 2.81 -4.25 -4.45
CA GLY A 37 2.63 -5.67 -4.17
C GLY A 37 2.49 -5.90 -2.67
N LEU A 38 1.37 -6.46 -2.22
CA LEU A 38 1.16 -6.93 -0.86
C LEU A 38 1.09 -8.45 -0.84
N VAL A 39 1.96 -9.08 -0.05
CA VAL A 39 2.00 -10.51 0.20
C VAL A 39 1.53 -10.76 1.62
N LEU A 40 0.27 -11.20 1.75
CA LEU A 40 -0.29 -11.62 3.02
C LEU A 40 0.16 -13.05 3.33
N GLY A 41 0.64 -13.26 4.55
CA GLY A 41 0.81 -14.59 5.11
C GLY A 41 -0.55 -15.24 5.34
N PRO A 42 -0.66 -16.58 5.26
CA PRO A 42 -1.94 -17.28 5.39
C PRO A 42 -2.72 -16.92 6.66
N GLU A 43 -2.04 -16.76 7.80
CA GLU A 43 -2.63 -16.43 9.09
C GLU A 43 -3.22 -15.02 9.11
N HIS A 44 -2.45 -14.02 8.64
CA HIS A 44 -2.97 -12.65 8.54
C HIS A 44 -4.14 -12.57 7.56
N ALA A 45 -4.06 -13.25 6.42
CA ALA A 45 -5.16 -13.30 5.46
C ALA A 45 -6.42 -13.92 6.08
N HIS A 46 -6.26 -14.98 6.88
CA HIS A 46 -7.37 -15.62 7.59
C HIS A 46 -8.00 -14.68 8.63
N GLU A 47 -7.19 -14.00 9.43
CA GLU A 47 -7.68 -13.07 10.46
C GLU A 47 -8.36 -11.84 9.86
N ILE A 48 -7.81 -11.29 8.77
CA ILE A 48 -8.43 -10.21 7.99
C ILE A 48 -9.80 -10.66 7.48
N ALA A 49 -9.90 -11.85 6.89
CA ALA A 49 -11.17 -12.37 6.41
C ALA A 49 -12.16 -12.69 7.55
N LYS A 50 -11.66 -13.18 8.69
CA LYS A 50 -12.45 -13.47 9.89
C LYS A 50 -13.09 -12.22 10.48
N ASP A 51 -12.40 -11.08 10.40
CA ASP A 51 -12.94 -9.76 10.79
C ASP A 51 -13.88 -9.16 9.74
N GLY A 52 -14.13 -9.88 8.63
CA GLY A 52 -15.13 -9.53 7.62
C GLY A 52 -14.61 -8.68 6.46
N PHE A 53 -13.30 -8.44 6.36
CA PHE A 53 -12.72 -7.69 5.25
C PHE A 53 -12.66 -8.53 3.97
N SER A 54 -13.29 -8.04 2.91
CA SER A 54 -13.04 -8.52 1.54
C SER A 54 -11.71 -7.98 1.01
N ARG A 55 -11.27 -8.49 -0.15
CA ARG A 55 -10.09 -7.95 -0.84
C ARG A 55 -10.24 -6.46 -1.15
N GLN A 56 -11.42 -6.04 -1.59
CA GLN A 56 -11.74 -4.65 -1.88
C GLN A 56 -11.66 -3.79 -0.62
N ASP A 57 -12.14 -4.31 0.52
CA ASP A 57 -12.05 -3.59 1.80
C ASP A 57 -10.61 -3.43 2.25
N VAL A 58 -9.75 -4.43 2.05
CA VAL A 58 -8.30 -4.32 2.32
C VAL A 58 -7.66 -3.25 1.44
N GLN A 59 -7.95 -3.27 0.13
CA GLN A 59 -7.44 -2.27 -0.82
C GLN A 59 -7.87 -0.86 -0.43
N GLN A 60 -9.15 -0.67 -0.10
CA GLN A 60 -9.71 0.61 0.32
C GLN A 60 -9.10 1.06 1.64
N TYR A 61 -9.01 0.17 2.63
CA TYR A 61 -8.40 0.46 3.92
C TYR A 61 -6.96 0.96 3.74
N LEU A 62 -6.14 0.26 2.96
CA LEU A 62 -4.76 0.67 2.71
C LEU A 62 -4.70 1.99 1.94
N PHE A 63 -5.58 2.24 0.97
CA PHE A 63 -5.63 3.52 0.27
C PHE A 63 -5.98 4.69 1.20
N ASP A 64 -6.90 4.48 2.15
CA ASP A 64 -7.31 5.50 3.11
C ASP A 64 -6.25 5.75 4.18
N HIS A 65 -5.51 4.71 4.58
CA HIS A 65 -4.61 4.79 5.74
C HIS A 65 -3.13 4.86 5.38
N ALA A 66 -2.66 4.34 4.24
CA ALA A 66 -1.26 4.45 3.80
C ALA A 66 -1.05 5.76 3.04
N ARG A 67 -1.02 6.87 3.80
CA ARG A 67 -0.88 8.23 3.28
C ARG A 67 0.23 8.99 4.01
N MET A 68 0.85 9.94 3.31
CA MET A 68 1.85 10.87 3.86
C MET A 68 1.45 12.31 3.58
N PRO A 69 1.67 13.25 4.52
CA PRO A 69 1.37 14.66 4.28
C PRO A 69 2.38 15.25 3.28
N VAL A 70 1.93 16.20 2.46
CA VAL A 70 2.78 16.89 1.48
C VAL A 70 4.06 17.45 2.13
N ARG A 71 3.97 18.03 3.33
CA ARG A 71 5.15 18.58 4.04
C ARG A 71 6.28 17.58 4.29
N ASP A 72 5.95 16.28 4.41
CA ASP A 72 6.96 15.25 4.61
C ASP A 72 7.59 14.83 3.27
N LEU A 73 6.81 14.91 2.19
CA LEU A 73 7.21 14.60 0.80
C LEU A 73 7.96 15.73 0.11
N ASP A 74 7.71 16.99 0.52
CA ASP A 74 8.32 18.17 -0.06
C ASP A 74 9.84 18.10 -0.01
N SER A 75 10.50 18.49 -1.11
CA SER A 75 11.95 18.45 -1.29
C SER A 75 12.60 17.06 -1.16
N ARG A 76 11.82 15.97 -1.35
CA ARG A 76 12.33 14.59 -1.25
C ARG A 76 12.21 13.85 -2.58
N SER A 77 13.07 12.85 -2.77
CA SER A 77 13.04 11.91 -3.89
C SER A 77 12.84 12.62 -5.25
N TYR A 78 11.68 12.42 -5.89
CA TYR A 78 11.35 12.94 -7.22
C TYR A 78 10.46 14.20 -7.16
N TRP A 79 10.50 14.98 -6.08
CA TRP A 79 9.59 16.11 -5.85
C TRP A 79 9.45 17.06 -7.06
N ASN A 80 10.57 17.42 -7.69
CA ASN A 80 10.62 18.32 -8.85
C ASN A 80 10.10 17.68 -10.15
N PHE A 81 9.89 16.37 -10.15
CA PHE A 81 9.39 15.58 -11.28
C PHE A 81 8.10 14.83 -10.94
N ARG A 82 7.45 15.18 -9.82
CA ARG A 82 6.21 14.54 -9.38
C ARG A 82 5.15 14.64 -10.47
N GLN A 83 4.34 13.60 -10.55
CA GLN A 83 3.24 13.47 -11.48
C GLN A 83 1.96 13.26 -10.68
N TRP A 84 1.43 14.38 -10.20
CA TRP A 84 0.26 14.43 -9.33
C TRP A 84 -1.01 14.83 -10.09
N PRO A 85 -2.18 14.34 -9.63
CA PRO A 85 -3.45 14.94 -9.97
C PRO A 85 -3.49 16.41 -9.53
N GLU A 86 -4.25 17.24 -10.24
CA GLU A 86 -4.35 18.69 -9.97
C GLU A 86 -4.79 18.97 -8.52
N GLU A 87 -5.65 18.12 -7.96
CA GLU A 87 -6.11 18.26 -6.58
C GLU A 87 -5.02 18.06 -5.51
N TYR A 88 -3.90 17.38 -5.83
CA TYR A 88 -2.79 17.17 -4.88
C TYR A 88 -1.79 18.33 -4.95
N GLU A 89 -1.83 19.12 -6.02
CA GLU A 89 -1.02 20.34 -6.20
C GLU A 89 -1.55 21.53 -5.39
N ALA A 90 -2.54 21.30 -4.52
CA ALA A 90 -3.03 22.30 -3.59
C ALA A 90 -1.88 22.82 -2.70
N ASP A 91 -1.88 24.14 -2.44
CA ASP A 91 -0.99 24.79 -1.47
C ASP A 91 -1.42 24.46 -0.03
N ASN A 92 -1.44 23.17 0.29
CA ASN A 92 -1.81 22.62 1.58
C ASN A 92 -0.77 21.59 2.04
N PRO A 93 0.16 21.96 2.94
CA PRO A 93 1.19 21.06 3.44
C PRO A 93 0.64 19.85 4.21
N ASP A 94 -0.59 19.92 4.71
CA ASP A 94 -1.27 18.85 5.44
C ASP A 94 -2.11 17.93 4.54
N PHE A 95 -2.13 18.17 3.22
CA PHE A 95 -2.81 17.27 2.29
C PHE A 95 -2.18 15.87 2.35
N MET A 96 -3.01 14.85 2.57
CA MET A 96 -2.56 13.46 2.75
C MET A 96 -2.53 12.72 1.41
N VAL A 97 -1.35 12.68 0.81
CA VAL A 97 -1.10 11.99 -0.47
C VAL A 97 -1.15 10.48 -0.25
N PRO A 98 -2.01 9.75 -0.96
CA PRO A 98 -2.07 8.29 -0.85
C PRO A 98 -0.81 7.64 -1.43
N ILE A 99 -0.42 6.48 -0.93
CA ILE A 99 0.75 5.77 -1.45
C ILE A 99 0.53 5.21 -2.86
N VAL A 100 -0.72 5.03 -3.30
CA VAL A 100 -1.09 4.65 -4.67
C VAL A 100 -2.24 5.53 -5.16
N TYR A 101 -2.46 5.60 -6.47
CA TYR A 101 -3.46 6.50 -7.05
C TYR A 101 -4.90 6.03 -6.81
N ALA A 102 -5.15 4.72 -6.85
CA ALA A 102 -6.44 4.16 -6.47
C ALA A 102 -6.30 2.84 -5.69
N PRO A 103 -7.34 2.42 -4.93
CA PRO A 103 -7.31 1.18 -4.14
C PRO A 103 -6.89 -0.06 -4.95
N GLU A 104 -7.32 -0.17 -6.21
CA GLU A 104 -7.05 -1.34 -7.04
C GLU A 104 -5.57 -1.49 -7.43
N ASP A 105 -4.77 -0.43 -7.26
CA ASP A 105 -3.33 -0.46 -7.51
C ASP A 105 -2.55 -1.22 -6.42
N PHE A 106 -3.21 -1.65 -5.33
CA PHE A 106 -2.68 -2.67 -4.44
C PHE A 106 -2.91 -4.07 -5.03
N VAL A 107 -1.83 -4.72 -5.42
CA VAL A 107 -1.82 -6.11 -5.89
C VAL A 107 -1.62 -7.03 -4.70
N ILE A 108 -2.72 -7.61 -4.23
CA ILE A 108 -2.75 -8.48 -3.05
C ILE A 108 -2.66 -9.93 -3.49
N ILE A 109 -1.70 -10.66 -2.91
CA ILE A 109 -1.59 -12.12 -2.99
C ILE A 109 -1.48 -12.73 -1.60
N VAL A 110 -1.86 -14.01 -1.48
CA VAL A 110 -1.63 -14.81 -0.28
C VAL A 110 -0.55 -15.84 -0.62
N ALA A 111 0.55 -15.84 0.11
CA ALA A 111 1.66 -16.77 -0.09
C ALA A 111 2.47 -16.92 1.20
N GLY A 112 3.31 -17.96 1.24
CA GLY A 112 4.14 -18.29 2.40
C GLY A 112 3.76 -19.62 3.04
N GLY A 113 4.07 -19.77 4.31
CA GLY A 113 3.76 -20.94 5.13
C GLY A 113 3.52 -20.50 6.58
N ASP A 114 3.61 -21.46 7.51
CA ASP A 114 3.41 -21.24 8.94
C ASP A 114 4.28 -20.08 9.47
N GLY A 115 3.64 -19.16 10.22
CA GLY A 115 4.26 -17.98 10.80
C GLY A 115 3.48 -16.68 10.51
N ARG A 116 3.47 -15.78 11.49
CA ARG A 116 2.74 -14.50 11.44
C ARG A 116 3.54 -13.42 10.71
N HIS A 117 3.79 -13.64 9.42
CA HIS A 117 4.60 -12.75 8.60
C HIS A 117 3.87 -12.30 7.34
N SER A 118 4.01 -11.03 6.98
CA SER A 118 3.56 -10.48 5.71
C SER A 118 4.58 -9.49 5.21
N ALA A 119 4.65 -9.33 3.91
CA ALA A 119 5.61 -8.48 3.25
C ALA A 119 4.92 -7.63 2.19
N TRP A 120 5.52 -6.50 1.87
CA TRP A 120 5.07 -5.69 0.75
C TRP A 120 6.27 -5.06 0.07
N LEU A 121 6.07 -4.74 -1.21
CA LEU A 121 7.08 -4.24 -2.10
C LEU A 121 6.54 -3.00 -2.82
N SER A 122 7.33 -1.91 -2.78
CA SER A 122 7.10 -0.76 -3.64
C SER A 122 7.44 -1.09 -5.08
N SER A 123 6.72 -0.49 -6.02
CA SER A 123 7.06 -0.58 -7.44
C SER A 123 8.39 0.06 -7.81
N TRP A 124 8.88 -0.33 -8.99
CA TRP A 124 9.88 0.41 -9.72
C TRP A 124 9.24 1.58 -10.51
N TYR A 125 10.07 2.53 -10.88
CA TYR A 125 9.66 3.76 -11.58
C TYR A 125 8.83 3.46 -12.85
N MET A 126 7.64 4.07 -12.96
CA MET A 126 6.75 4.02 -14.13
C MET A 126 6.33 2.61 -14.60
N THR A 127 6.21 1.62 -13.71
CA THR A 127 5.73 0.29 -14.08
C THR A 127 4.33 -0.01 -13.54
N GLN A 128 3.51 -0.65 -14.37
CA GLN A 128 2.25 -1.25 -13.95
C GLN A 128 2.46 -2.73 -13.66
N CYS A 129 1.63 -3.30 -12.78
CA CYS A 129 1.65 -4.72 -12.51
C CYS A 129 0.79 -5.48 -13.52
N ALA A 130 1.24 -6.67 -13.91
CA ALA A 130 0.46 -7.64 -14.65
C ALA A 130 0.54 -8.99 -13.94
N THR A 131 -0.59 -9.70 -13.86
CA THR A 131 -0.64 -11.07 -13.36
C THR A 131 -0.99 -11.99 -14.51
N GLN A 132 -0.14 -12.98 -14.76
CA GLN A 132 -0.38 -14.02 -15.77
C GLN A 132 -0.33 -15.39 -15.09
N LYS A 133 -1.30 -16.24 -15.42
CA LYS A 133 -1.26 -17.65 -15.04
C LYS A 133 -0.12 -18.33 -15.80
N ILE A 134 0.80 -18.96 -15.07
CA ILE A 134 1.85 -19.80 -15.64
C ILE A 134 1.29 -21.21 -15.80
N GLU A 135 1.37 -21.76 -17.01
CA GLU A 135 1.06 -23.15 -17.30
C GLU A 135 2.37 -23.93 -17.35
N PHE A 136 2.40 -25.10 -16.68
CA PHE A 136 3.55 -26.00 -16.63
C PHE A 136 3.26 -27.25 -17.45
#